data_AF-Q3AQ97-F1
#
_entry.id   AF-Q3AQ97-F1
#
_cell.length_a   1.000
_cell.length_b   1.000
_cell.length_c   1.000
_cell.angle_alpha   90.00
_cell.angle_beta   90.00
_cell.angle_gamma   90.00
#
_symmetry.space_group_name_H-M   'P 1'
#
loop_
_entity.id
_entity.type
_entity.pdbx_description
1 polymer ?
#
loop_
_entity_poly.entity_id
_entity_poly.type
_entity_poly.pdbx_seq_one_letter_code
_entity_poly.pdbx_strand_id
1 'polypeptide(L)' 'MNRMTSSQQNPEPNATCPICKASYHCARSSSCWCSTRKVPQQLSDYLADKYKSCICPDCLDSMIAEANAGKQFC' A
#
# COMPACT_ATOMS: atom_id res chain seq x y z
N MET A 1 -10.52 -31.67 -19.17
CA MET A 1 -9.98 -31.43 -17.80
C MET A 1 -8.54 -30.98 -17.98
N ASN A 2 -8.29 -29.68 -18.07
CA ASN A 2 -7.00 -29.14 -18.48
C ASN A 2 -6.64 -28.02 -17.50
N ARG A 3 -5.99 -28.40 -16.39
CA ARG A 3 -5.37 -27.46 -15.44
C ARG A 3 -4.12 -26.88 -16.09
N MET A 4 -4.30 -25.76 -16.78
CA MET A 4 -3.20 -24.90 -17.22
C MET A 4 -2.77 -24.02 -16.03
N THR A 5 -2.05 -24.59 -15.08
CA THR A 5 -1.24 -23.80 -14.13
C THR A 5 0.10 -23.55 -14.81
N SER A 6 0.20 -22.45 -15.55
CA SER A 6 1.45 -22.02 -16.18
C SER A 6 1.70 -20.54 -15.89
N SER A 7 2.62 -20.32 -14.96
CA SER A 7 3.67 -19.30 -15.04
C SER A 7 3.28 -17.92 -15.57
N GLN A 8 2.95 -17.02 -14.65
CA GLN A 8 3.36 -15.62 -14.66
C GLN A 8 3.18 -15.07 -13.24
N GLN A 9 4.28 -15.01 -12.48
CA GLN A 9 4.32 -14.39 -11.16
C GLN A 9 4.34 -12.87 -11.32
N ASN A 10 3.22 -12.29 -11.72
CA ASN A 10 2.90 -10.92 -11.37
C ASN A 10 1.61 -11.03 -10.56
N PRO A 11 1.66 -10.82 -9.24
CA PRO A 11 0.57 -11.26 -8.42
C PRO A 11 -0.64 -10.37 -8.72
N GLU A 12 -1.76 -11.00 -9.08
CA GLU A 12 -2.97 -10.25 -9.45
C GLU A 12 -3.33 -9.25 -8.34
N PRO A 13 -3.85 -8.07 -8.72
CA PRO A 13 -4.27 -7.10 -7.74
C PRO A 13 -5.37 -7.71 -6.87
N ASN A 14 -5.17 -7.69 -5.56
CA ASN A 14 -6.11 -8.27 -4.58
C ASN A 14 -6.74 -7.22 -3.66
N ALA A 15 -6.37 -5.95 -3.84
CA ALA A 15 -6.86 -4.85 -3.04
C ALA A 15 -7.09 -3.60 -3.91
N THR A 16 -7.99 -2.74 -3.45
CA THR A 16 -8.33 -1.47 -4.11
C THR A 16 -8.03 -0.33 -3.16
N CYS A 17 -7.26 0.65 -3.61
CA CYS A 17 -6.88 1.78 -2.78
C CYS A 17 -8.11 2.63 -2.42
N PRO A 18 -8.37 2.92 -1.13
CA PRO A 18 -9.52 3.74 -0.75
C PRO A 18 -9.41 5.19 -1.21
N ILE A 19 -8.19 5.69 -1.46
CA ILE A 19 -7.87 7.06 -1.86
C ILE A 19 -8.08 7.27 -3.36
N CYS A 20 -7.29 6.58 -4.19
CA CYS A 20 -7.29 6.78 -5.65
C CYS A 20 -8.11 5.74 -6.43
N LYS A 21 -8.70 4.75 -5.75
CA LYS A 21 -9.46 3.63 -6.35
C LYS A 21 -8.65 2.73 -7.29
N ALA A 22 -7.33 2.87 -7.34
CA ALA A 22 -6.47 2.00 -8.13
C ALA A 22 -6.38 0.59 -7.50
N SER A 23 -6.35 -0.42 -8.37
CA SER A 23 -6.11 -1.82 -8.00
C SER A 23 -4.61 -2.05 -7.78
N TYR A 24 -4.26 -2.73 -6.68
CA TYR A 24 -2.87 -3.01 -6.34
C TYR A 24 -2.72 -4.37 -5.66
N HIS A 25 -1.49 -4.87 -5.63
CA HIS A 25 -1.18 -6.10 -4.92
C HIS A 25 -0.78 -5.81 -3.47
N CYS A 26 -1.48 -6.45 -2.53
CA CYS A 26 -1.12 -6.46 -1.12
C CYS A 26 -0.73 -7.89 -0.70
N ALA A 27 0.52 -8.10 -0.31
CA ALA A 27 0.99 -9.44 0.13
C ALA A 27 0.54 -9.79 1.56
N ARG A 28 0.01 -8.81 2.33
CA ARG A 28 -0.42 -8.95 3.74
C ARG A 28 0.59 -9.68 4.63
N SER A 29 1.87 -9.50 4.32
CA SER A 29 3.00 -10.19 4.95
C SER A 29 4.15 -9.21 5.13
N SER A 30 5.13 -9.55 5.96
CA SER A 30 6.34 -8.72 6.16
C SER A 30 7.14 -8.52 4.86
N SER A 31 6.92 -9.37 3.86
CA SER A 31 7.49 -9.25 2.49
C SER A 31 6.71 -8.31 1.57
N CYS A 32 5.63 -7.68 2.04
CA CYS A 32 4.90 -6.69 1.24
C CYS A 32 5.78 -5.47 0.95
N TRP A 33 5.61 -4.89 -0.24
CA TRP A 33 6.37 -3.70 -0.65
C TRP A 33 6.28 -2.57 0.38
N CYS A 34 5.13 -2.40 1.05
CA CYS A 34 4.93 -1.35 2.06
C CYS A 34 5.82 -1.53 3.28
N SER A 35 6.20 -2.76 3.63
CA SER A 35 7.09 -3.07 4.76
C SER A 35 8.53 -2.61 4.51
N THR A 36 8.89 -2.34 3.25
CA THR A 36 10.20 -1.78 2.88
C THR A 36 10.26 -0.26 2.98
N ARG A 37 9.11 0.40 3.19
CA ARG A 37 9.01 1.86 3.24
C ARG A 37 9.24 2.36 4.66
N LYS A 38 10.03 3.42 4.78
CA LYS A 38 10.19 4.15 6.04
C LYS A 38 9.04 5.13 6.21
N VAL A 39 7.95 4.66 6.80
CA VAL A 39 6.77 5.49 7.10
C VAL A 39 7.00 6.26 8.41
N PRO A 40 6.94 7.61 8.43
CA PRO A 40 7.04 8.37 9.66
C PRO A 40 5.93 8.00 10.65
N GLN A 41 6.22 8.04 11.95
CA GLN A 41 5.26 7.60 12.98
C GLN A 41 3.94 8.38 12.94
N GLN A 42 3.99 9.70 12.76
CA GLN A 42 2.78 10.53 12.63
C GLN A 42 1.91 10.13 11.44
N LEU A 43 2.54 9.81 10.29
CA LEU A 43 1.80 9.33 9.12
C LEU A 43 1.24 7.94 9.37
N SER A 44 2.01 7.05 10.01
CA SER A 44 1.52 5.70 10.35
C SER A 44 0.31 5.73 11.28
N ASP A 45 0.31 6.63 12.27
CA ASP A 45 -0.81 6.83 13.20
C ASP A 45 -2.05 7.37 12.46
N TYR A 46 -1.86 8.39 11.63
CA TYR A 46 -2.91 8.90 10.75
C TYR A 46 -3.50 7.82 9.84
N LEU A 47 -2.65 6.98 9.22
CA LEU A 47 -3.11 5.90 8.36
C LEU A 47 -3.91 4.85 9.14
N ALA A 48 -3.48 4.52 10.37
CA ALA A 48 -4.17 3.56 11.24
C ALA A 48 -5.52 4.09 11.75
N ASP A 49 -5.63 5.40 12.01
CA ASP A 49 -6.89 6.07 12.39
C ASP A 49 -7.88 6.14 11.21
N LYS A 50 -7.40 6.60 10.05
CA LYS A 50 -8.27 6.89 8.89
C LYS A 50 -8.63 5.67 8.07
N TYR A 51 -7.72 4.71 7.91
CA TYR A 51 -7.89 3.60 6.97
C TYR A 51 -7.81 2.25 7.69
N LYS A 52 -8.88 1.48 7.59
CA LYS A 52 -8.93 0.08 8.06
C LYS A 52 -8.23 -0.92 7.14
N SER A 53 -7.60 -0.44 6.07
CA SER A 53 -7.01 -1.27 5.02
C SER A 53 -5.78 -0.57 4.45
N CYS A 54 -4.89 -1.34 3.83
CA CYS A 54 -3.72 -0.80 3.16
C CYS A 54 -4.12 0.17 2.03
N ILE A 55 -3.18 1.04 1.67
CA ILE A 55 -3.26 1.92 0.50
C ILE A 55 -2.24 1.46 -0.55
N CYS A 56 -2.38 1.94 -1.79
CA CYS A 56 -1.46 1.57 -2.86
C CYS A 56 -0.07 2.20 -2.70
N PRO A 57 0.96 1.70 -3.44
CA PRO A 57 2.31 2.27 -3.42
C PRO A 57 2.36 3.76 -3.70
N ASP A 58 1.64 4.20 -4.72
CA ASP A 58 1.66 5.58 -5.18
C ASP A 58 1.14 6.55 -4.09
N CYS A 59 0.00 6.24 -3.49
CA CYS A 59 -0.54 7.05 -2.39
C CYS A 59 0.36 7.03 -1.16
N LEU A 60 0.93 5.87 -0.80
CA LEU A 60 1.82 5.79 0.36
C LEU A 60 3.11 6.60 0.15
N ASP A 61 3.76 6.44 -1.01
CA ASP A 61 4.99 7.17 -1.34
C ASP A 61 4.72 8.69 -1.42
N SER A 62 3.58 9.11 -1.98
CA SER A 62 3.17 10.52 -1.99
C SER A 62 3.00 11.09 -0.58
N MET A 63 2.29 10.38 0.30
CA MET A 63 2.09 10.83 1.68
C MET A 63 3.39 10.83 2.49
N ILE A 64 4.30 9.87 2.25
CA ILE A 64 5.64 9.87 2.86
C ILE A 64 6.42 11.11 2.41
N ALA A 65 6.38 11.45 1.13
CA ALA A 65 7.05 12.64 0.61
C ALA A 65 6.49 13.92 1.26
N GLU A 66 5.16 14.02 1.39
CA GLU A 66 4.50 15.13 2.10
C GLU A 66 4.89 15.20 3.57
N ALA A 67 4.96 14.06 4.26
CA ALA A 67 5.37 13.97 5.66
C ALA A 67 6.81 14.47 5.86
N ASN A 68 7.72 14.07 4.98
CA ASN A 68 9.12 14.48 5.01
C ASN A 68 9.30 15.96 4.65
N ALA A 69 8.39 16.53 3.86
CA ALA A 69 8.36 17.96 3.53
C ALA A 69 7.79 18.83 4.68
N GLY A 70 7.45 18.24 5.83
CA GLY A 70 6.96 18.97 6.99
C GLY A 70 5.46 19.28 6.95
N LYS A 71 4.69 18.61 6.07
CA LYS A 71 3.22 18.71 6.15
C LYS A 71 2.71 17.98 7.38
N GLN A 72 1.80 18.65 8.07
CA GLN A 72 1.08 18.13 9.22
C GLN A 72 -0.18 17.40 8.76
N PHE A 73 -0.37 16.16 9.25
CA PHE A 73 -1.57 15.37 9.02
C PHE A 73 -2.45 15.58 10.25
N CYS A 74 -3.33 16.58 10.19
CA CYS A 74 -4.23 16.99 11.27
C CYS A 74 -5.69 16.77 10.84
#